data_AF-A0A3N4K2B9-F1
#
_entry.id   AF-A0A3N4K2B9-F1
#
_cell.length_a   1.000
_cell.length_b   1.000
_cell.length_c   1.000
_cell.angle_alpha   90.00
_cell.angle_beta   90.00
_cell.angle_gamma   90.00
#
_symmetry.space_group_name_H-M   'P 1'
#
loop_
_entity.id
_entity.type
_entity.pdbx_description
1 polymer ?
#
loop_
_entity_poly.entity_id
_entity_poly.type
_entity_poly.pdbx_seq_one_letter_code
_entity_poly.pdbx_strand_id
1 'polypeptide(L)'
;MMGFQAVARGLLVRKKYQDLRSAVSFVERRRITCLEGRRARAQYVMLKEVTVKIQGWWRDRMAVRGPRREFTLAIQSTVRLQSLIRGKLAQHKYESLLAAALFVQRRYKSCKDAQRAQLDFLILRLATINIQRRYRSSLVARADRQRYIVLRARAIQLQRHWTELVRRRNAAICLQRAWRKFAWLVRLRKMLGEVITIQSLWRGHKTRQESSARVRIARKRISKVMSTSVSEGDALVGRLNKGLQLMKTAPGYGRGVMQLELATRYSRECAALTAANATAMSTLLQNIEPSIKQTQKSVSSILARNLVLGMNVLSNLSKSKDAVHSLEKRTLPVSTKGGKKNRTGEYPTIGAVPDCRGCFEGATGQRSHPDALPLEEEVHGEDLWVGG
;
A
#
# COMPACT_ATOMS: atom_id res chain seq x y z
N MET A 1 15.10 196.85 -102.73
CA MET A 1 14.26 195.63 -102.69
C MET A 1 15.13 194.37 -102.83
N MET A 2 15.59 193.74 -101.73
CA MET A 2 16.40 192.50 -101.74
C MET A 2 16.00 191.58 -100.55
N GLY A 3 14.74 191.15 -100.45
CA GLY A 3 14.24 190.33 -99.33
C GLY A 3 13.45 189.06 -99.71
N PHE A 4 12.92 188.99 -100.92
CA PHE A 4 11.99 187.93 -101.33
C PHE A 4 12.68 186.60 -101.70
N GLN A 5 13.89 186.67 -102.27
CA GLN A 5 14.63 185.47 -102.73
C GLN A 5 15.19 184.62 -101.57
N ALA A 6 15.46 185.21 -100.40
CA ALA A 6 15.97 184.48 -99.24
C ALA A 6 14.89 183.60 -98.57
N VAL A 7 13.66 184.11 -98.44
CA VAL A 7 12.53 183.39 -97.82
C VAL A 7 12.10 182.19 -98.67
N ALA A 8 12.03 182.37 -99.99
CA ALA A 8 11.66 181.29 -100.91
C ALA A 8 12.65 180.11 -100.85
N ARG A 9 13.96 180.38 -100.76
CA ARG A 9 15.00 179.34 -100.58
C ARG A 9 14.88 178.63 -99.23
N GLY A 10 14.59 179.36 -98.16
CA GLY A 10 14.36 178.79 -96.82
C GLY A 10 13.13 177.87 -96.75
N LEU A 11 12.03 178.23 -97.43
CA LEU A 11 10.83 177.41 -97.54
C LEU A 11 11.09 176.13 -98.36
N LEU A 12 11.83 176.23 -99.45
CA LEU A 12 12.17 175.10 -100.31
C LEU A 12 13.06 174.08 -99.58
N VAL A 13 14.03 174.55 -98.79
CA VAL A 13 14.87 173.70 -97.93
C VAL A 13 14.05 173.05 -96.81
N ARG A 14 13.15 173.79 -96.16
CA ARG A 14 12.25 173.21 -95.14
C ARG A 14 11.32 172.15 -95.72
N LYS A 15 10.75 172.37 -96.90
CA LYS A 15 9.90 171.39 -97.59
C LYS A 15 10.69 170.12 -97.92
N LYS A 16 11.89 170.26 -98.50
CA LYS A 16 12.79 169.13 -98.75
C LYS A 16 13.15 168.36 -97.48
N TYR A 17 13.40 169.05 -96.37
CA TYR A 17 13.69 168.41 -95.07
C TYR A 17 12.46 167.70 -94.48
N GLN A 18 11.26 168.29 -94.61
CA GLN A 18 10.02 167.66 -94.18
C GLN A 18 9.70 166.42 -95.01
N ASP A 19 9.87 166.47 -96.33
CA ASP A 19 9.68 165.31 -97.22
C ASP A 19 10.67 164.19 -96.87
N LEU A 20 11.94 164.53 -96.63
CA LEU A 20 12.96 163.58 -96.18
C LEU A 20 12.62 162.98 -94.81
N ARG A 21 12.19 163.79 -93.84
CA ARG A 21 11.80 163.32 -92.50
C ARG A 21 10.56 162.43 -92.55
N SER A 22 9.57 162.76 -93.38
CA SER A 22 8.38 161.94 -93.62
C SER A 22 8.76 160.59 -94.24
N ALA A 23 9.62 160.59 -95.26
CA ALA A 23 10.15 159.39 -95.89
C ALA A 23 10.95 158.51 -94.91
N VAL A 24 11.83 159.11 -94.10
CA VAL A 24 12.57 158.41 -93.04
C VAL A 24 11.62 157.83 -92.01
N SER A 25 10.64 158.59 -91.52
CA SER A 25 9.65 158.10 -90.56
C SER A 25 8.80 156.94 -91.12
N PHE A 26 8.51 156.96 -92.41
CA PHE A 26 7.80 155.88 -93.09
C PHE A 26 8.67 154.63 -93.18
N VAL A 27 9.94 154.75 -93.56
CA VAL A 27 10.89 153.63 -93.61
C VAL A 27 11.16 153.07 -92.22
N GLU A 28 11.33 153.91 -91.21
CA GLU A 28 11.50 153.52 -89.81
C GLU A 28 10.26 152.78 -89.29
N ARG A 29 9.06 153.33 -89.51
CA ARG A 29 7.79 152.69 -89.12
C ARG A 29 7.56 151.37 -89.87
N ARG A 30 7.92 151.31 -91.17
CA ARG A 30 7.88 150.08 -91.97
C ARG A 30 8.86 149.04 -91.47
N ARG A 31 10.07 149.44 -91.06
CA ARG A 31 11.06 148.55 -90.45
C ARG A 31 10.57 148.01 -89.11
N ILE A 32 10.02 148.85 -88.24
CA ILE A 32 9.49 148.46 -86.92
C ILE A 32 8.35 147.45 -87.10
N THR A 33 7.35 147.76 -87.92
CA THR A 33 6.20 146.86 -88.18
C THR A 33 6.63 145.53 -88.83
N CYS A 34 7.63 145.55 -89.73
CA CYS A 34 8.20 144.31 -90.29
C CYS A 34 8.94 143.48 -89.23
N LEU A 35 9.70 144.11 -88.33
CA LEU A 35 10.41 143.40 -87.25
C LEU A 35 9.44 142.82 -86.22
N GLU A 36 8.40 143.56 -85.87
CA GLU A 36 7.30 143.08 -85.02
C GLU A 36 6.55 141.92 -85.67
N GLY A 37 6.22 142.02 -86.96
CA GLY A 37 5.62 140.92 -87.72
C GLY A 37 6.51 139.67 -87.80
N ARG A 38 7.84 139.85 -87.99
CA ARG A 38 8.81 138.73 -87.94
C ARG A 38 8.87 138.10 -86.55
N ARG A 39 8.89 138.89 -85.47
CA ARG A 39 8.88 138.38 -84.08
C ARG A 39 7.59 137.63 -83.77
N ALA A 40 6.43 138.19 -84.12
CA ALA A 40 5.13 137.56 -83.92
C ALA A 40 5.03 136.23 -84.70
N ARG A 41 5.50 136.20 -85.96
CA ARG A 41 5.56 134.97 -86.75
C ARG A 41 6.51 133.93 -86.13
N ALA A 42 7.68 134.34 -85.65
CA ALA A 42 8.63 133.42 -84.99
C ALA A 42 8.03 132.81 -83.72
N GLN A 43 7.35 133.62 -82.89
CA GLN A 43 6.63 133.15 -81.70
C GLN A 43 5.49 132.17 -82.08
N TYR A 44 4.71 132.49 -83.11
CA TYR A 44 3.67 131.60 -83.61
C TYR A 44 4.22 130.26 -84.12
N VAL A 45 5.30 130.28 -84.91
CA VAL A 45 5.94 129.05 -85.43
C VAL A 45 6.44 128.18 -84.28
N MET A 46 7.14 128.77 -83.28
CA MET A 46 7.62 128.04 -82.11
C MET A 46 6.47 127.43 -81.31
N LEU A 47 5.42 128.21 -81.03
CA LEU A 47 4.24 127.71 -80.33
C LEU A 47 3.55 126.58 -81.12
N LYS A 48 3.42 126.72 -82.44
CA LYS A 48 2.85 125.69 -83.33
C LYS A 48 3.68 124.41 -83.29
N GLU A 49 5.00 124.50 -83.38
CA GLU A 49 5.89 123.32 -83.34
C GLU A 49 5.78 122.57 -82.01
N VAL A 50 5.80 123.28 -80.88
CA VAL A 50 5.63 122.69 -79.55
C VAL A 50 4.24 122.05 -79.42
N THR A 51 3.19 122.75 -79.87
CA THR A 51 1.81 122.25 -79.81
C THR A 51 1.65 120.97 -80.65
N VAL A 52 2.20 120.94 -81.87
CA VAL A 52 2.15 119.76 -82.75
C VAL A 52 2.93 118.59 -82.14
N LYS A 53 4.07 118.84 -81.49
CA LYS A 53 4.83 117.79 -80.76
C LYS A 53 4.02 117.19 -79.62
N ILE A 54 3.37 118.03 -78.79
CA ILE A 54 2.53 117.57 -77.68
C ILE A 54 1.31 116.79 -78.21
N GLN A 55 0.65 117.31 -79.25
CA GLN A 55 -0.47 116.62 -79.89
C GLN A 55 -0.06 115.29 -80.52
N GLY A 56 1.11 115.24 -81.18
CA GLY A 56 1.69 114.01 -81.72
C GLY A 56 1.94 112.98 -80.63
N TRP A 57 2.66 113.37 -79.57
CA TRP A 57 2.89 112.50 -78.40
C TRP A 57 1.59 111.97 -77.79
N TRP A 58 0.58 112.83 -77.62
CA TRP A 58 -0.72 112.41 -77.08
C TRP A 58 -1.44 111.43 -78.01
N ARG A 59 -1.44 111.68 -79.32
CA ARG A 59 -2.04 110.77 -80.31
C ARG A 59 -1.32 109.42 -80.32
N ASP A 60 0.00 109.39 -80.29
CA ASP A 60 0.80 108.16 -80.23
C ASP A 60 0.52 107.40 -78.92
N ARG A 61 0.45 108.11 -77.80
CA ARG A 61 0.10 107.56 -76.49
C ARG A 61 -1.30 106.94 -76.49
N MET A 62 -2.27 107.59 -77.14
CA MET A 62 -3.64 107.08 -77.27
C MET A 62 -3.72 105.90 -78.23
N ALA A 63 -3.01 105.94 -79.36
CA ALA A 63 -2.98 104.85 -80.35
C ALA A 63 -2.47 103.53 -79.73
N VAL A 64 -1.51 103.60 -78.82
CA VAL A 64 -0.92 102.41 -78.16
C VAL A 64 -1.70 101.97 -76.90
N ARG A 65 -2.55 102.83 -76.32
CA ARG A 65 -3.25 102.55 -75.05
C ARG A 65 -4.22 101.38 -75.15
N GLY A 66 -5.03 101.33 -76.21
CA GLY A 66 -5.97 100.23 -76.47
C GLY A 66 -5.24 98.89 -76.66
N PRO A 67 -4.35 98.78 -77.66
CA PRO A 67 -3.60 97.55 -77.93
C PRO A 67 -2.78 97.05 -76.73
N ARG A 68 -2.13 97.95 -75.97
CA ARG A 68 -1.42 97.54 -74.75
C ARG A 68 -2.36 96.98 -73.68
N ARG A 69 -3.54 97.56 -73.50
CA ARG A 69 -4.52 97.07 -72.52
C ARG A 69 -4.99 95.66 -72.91
N GLU A 70 -5.34 95.46 -74.18
CA GLU A 70 -5.76 94.16 -74.70
C GLU A 70 -4.66 93.09 -74.55
N PHE A 71 -3.42 93.41 -74.92
CA PHE A 71 -2.28 92.52 -74.72
C PHE A 71 -2.05 92.17 -73.24
N THR A 72 -2.15 93.16 -72.35
CA THR A 72 -1.99 92.93 -70.90
C THR A 72 -3.10 92.01 -70.36
N LEU A 73 -4.35 92.22 -70.79
CA LEU A 73 -5.48 91.35 -70.41
C LEU A 73 -5.32 89.93 -70.98
N ALA A 74 -4.81 89.79 -72.21
CA ALA A 74 -4.51 88.51 -72.83
C ALA A 74 -3.43 87.75 -72.05
N ILE A 75 -2.35 88.42 -71.61
CA ILE A 75 -1.34 87.79 -70.75
C ILE A 75 -1.96 87.39 -69.40
N GLN A 76 -2.70 88.29 -68.74
CA GLN A 76 -3.28 88.02 -67.42
C GLN A 76 -4.24 86.82 -67.46
N SER A 77 -5.12 86.76 -68.48
CA SER A 77 -6.02 85.63 -68.69
C SER A 77 -5.27 84.35 -69.00
N THR A 78 -4.23 84.40 -69.83
CA THR A 78 -3.38 83.24 -70.15
C THR A 78 -2.66 82.71 -68.91
N VAL A 79 -2.04 83.58 -68.10
CA VAL A 79 -1.36 83.19 -66.86
C VAL A 79 -2.35 82.57 -65.87
N ARG A 80 -3.56 83.12 -65.76
CA ARG A 80 -4.63 82.58 -64.92
C ARG A 80 -5.11 81.21 -65.40
N LEU A 81 -5.27 81.03 -66.72
CA LEU A 81 -5.62 79.73 -67.28
C LEU A 81 -4.52 78.70 -67.04
N GLN A 82 -3.25 79.08 -67.27
CA GLN A 82 -2.11 78.22 -67.02
C GLN A 82 -2.00 77.81 -65.54
N SER A 83 -2.24 78.72 -64.60
CA SER A 83 -2.19 78.39 -63.17
C SER A 83 -3.31 77.42 -62.77
N LEU A 84 -4.52 77.59 -63.32
CA LEU A 84 -5.65 76.67 -63.12
C LEU A 84 -5.34 75.27 -63.68
N ILE A 85 -4.80 75.19 -64.90
CA ILE A 85 -4.42 73.92 -65.53
C ILE A 85 -3.33 73.22 -64.71
N ARG A 86 -2.27 73.94 -64.30
CA ARG A 86 -1.21 73.38 -63.45
C ARG A 86 -1.75 72.87 -62.11
N GLY A 87 -2.66 73.62 -61.49
CA GLY A 87 -3.34 73.21 -60.26
C GLY A 87 -4.16 71.94 -60.44
N LYS A 88 -4.94 71.84 -61.52
CA LYS A 88 -5.73 70.64 -61.83
C LYS A 88 -4.88 69.41 -62.13
N LEU A 89 -3.78 69.58 -62.85
CA LEU A 89 -2.84 68.49 -63.11
C LEU A 89 -2.17 68.00 -61.82
N ALA A 90 -1.77 68.91 -60.93
CA ALA A 90 -1.20 68.58 -59.63
C ALA A 90 -2.22 67.84 -58.73
N GLN A 91 -3.48 68.30 -58.71
CA GLN A 91 -4.56 67.64 -57.99
C GLN A 91 -4.77 66.20 -58.49
N HIS A 92 -4.88 65.99 -59.81
CA HIS A 92 -5.03 64.66 -60.38
C HIS A 92 -3.85 63.74 -60.05
N LYS A 93 -2.62 64.26 -60.09
CA LYS A 93 -1.42 63.51 -59.73
C LYS A 93 -1.44 63.09 -58.25
N TYR A 94 -1.85 64.00 -57.36
CA TYR A 94 -2.00 63.71 -55.93
C TYR A 94 -3.07 62.65 -55.68
N GLU A 95 -4.25 62.78 -56.28
CA GLU A 95 -5.34 61.81 -56.15
C GLU A 95 -4.92 60.41 -56.66
N SER A 96 -4.20 60.35 -57.79
CA SER A 96 -3.66 59.09 -58.31
C SER A 96 -2.65 58.46 -57.35
N LEU A 97 -1.74 59.24 -56.76
CA LEU A 97 -0.76 58.75 -55.78
C LEU A 97 -1.43 58.29 -54.50
N LEU A 98 -2.43 59.04 -54.01
CA LEU A 98 -3.20 58.67 -52.83
C LEU A 98 -3.98 57.37 -53.06
N ALA A 99 -4.62 57.21 -54.21
CA ALA A 99 -5.32 55.99 -54.56
C ALA A 99 -4.36 54.77 -54.60
N ALA A 100 -3.18 54.93 -55.21
CA ALA A 100 -2.16 53.89 -55.24
C ALA A 100 -1.63 53.55 -53.83
N ALA A 101 -1.36 54.56 -53.00
CA ALA A 101 -0.91 54.37 -51.62
C ALA A 101 -1.96 53.62 -50.78
N LEU A 102 -3.23 54.03 -50.86
CA LEU A 102 -4.34 53.37 -50.18
C LEU A 102 -4.52 51.93 -50.66
N PHE A 103 -4.37 51.66 -51.96
CA PHE A 103 -4.42 50.30 -52.50
C PHE A 103 -3.34 49.41 -51.87
N VAL A 104 -2.08 49.87 -51.87
CA VAL A 104 -0.97 49.13 -51.26
C VAL A 104 -1.19 48.92 -49.76
N GLN A 105 -1.60 49.95 -49.04
CA GLN A 105 -1.87 49.88 -47.60
C GLN A 105 -2.99 48.88 -47.28
N ARG A 106 -4.10 48.92 -48.00
CA ARG A 106 -5.22 47.98 -47.84
C ARG A 106 -4.78 46.55 -48.14
N ARG A 107 -4.01 46.35 -49.22
CA ARG A 107 -3.52 45.02 -49.60
C ARG A 107 -2.56 44.47 -48.55
N TYR A 108 -1.63 45.28 -48.07
CA TYR A 108 -0.71 44.91 -47.00
C TYR A 108 -1.45 44.50 -45.73
N LYS A 109 -2.42 45.33 -45.28
CA LYS A 109 -3.22 45.04 -44.09
C LYS A 109 -4.00 43.73 -44.25
N SER A 110 -4.67 43.54 -45.39
CA SER A 110 -5.37 42.30 -45.72
C SER A 110 -4.44 41.07 -45.69
N CYS A 111 -3.24 41.15 -46.28
CA CYS A 111 -2.26 40.07 -46.23
C CYS A 111 -1.81 39.76 -44.80
N LYS A 112 -1.57 40.80 -43.99
CA LYS A 112 -1.16 40.64 -42.58
C LYS A 112 -2.27 40.00 -41.74
N ASP A 113 -3.51 40.41 -41.93
CA ASP A 113 -4.65 39.86 -41.20
C ASP A 113 -4.91 38.39 -41.61
N ALA A 114 -4.79 38.07 -42.90
CA ALA A 114 -4.85 36.68 -43.37
C ALA A 114 -3.73 35.80 -42.79
N GLN A 115 -2.50 36.33 -42.72
CA GLN A 115 -1.36 35.62 -42.12
C GLN A 115 -1.59 35.34 -40.62
N ARG A 116 -2.12 36.32 -39.88
CA ARG A 116 -2.46 36.14 -38.45
C ARG A 116 -3.55 35.08 -38.28
N ALA A 117 -4.65 35.18 -39.02
CA ALA A 117 -5.73 34.21 -38.96
C ALA A 117 -5.26 32.77 -39.29
N GLN A 118 -4.36 32.63 -40.26
CA GLN A 118 -3.76 31.34 -40.58
C GLN A 118 -2.91 30.78 -39.43
N LEU A 119 -2.09 31.62 -38.78
CA LEU A 119 -1.29 31.22 -37.63
C LEU A 119 -2.18 30.81 -36.44
N ASP A 120 -3.20 31.61 -36.13
CA ASP A 120 -4.15 31.32 -35.06
C ASP A 120 -4.88 29.98 -35.30
N PHE A 121 -5.31 29.74 -36.55
CA PHE A 121 -5.90 28.46 -36.94
C PHE A 121 -4.92 27.28 -36.78
N LEU A 122 -3.66 27.44 -37.18
CA LEU A 122 -2.65 26.39 -37.03
C LEU A 122 -2.37 26.06 -35.56
N ILE A 123 -2.26 27.09 -34.71
CA ILE A 123 -2.08 26.93 -33.26
C ILE A 123 -3.27 26.15 -32.68
N LEU A 124 -4.50 26.57 -32.99
CA LEU A 124 -5.71 25.90 -32.52
C LEU A 124 -5.79 24.45 -33.02
N ARG A 125 -5.47 24.21 -34.28
CA ARG A 125 -5.46 22.87 -34.88
C ARG A 125 -4.45 21.96 -34.19
N LEU A 126 -3.22 22.44 -33.95
CA LEU A 126 -2.19 21.68 -33.25
C LEU A 126 -2.59 21.36 -31.81
N ALA A 127 -3.12 22.35 -31.08
CA ALA A 127 -3.64 22.15 -29.73
C ALA A 127 -4.76 21.09 -29.72
N THR A 128 -5.71 21.19 -30.65
CA THR A 128 -6.83 20.25 -30.78
C THR A 128 -6.34 18.83 -31.07
N ILE A 129 -5.41 18.65 -32.02
CA ILE A 129 -4.84 17.34 -32.35
C ILE A 129 -4.09 16.76 -31.14
N ASN A 130 -3.33 17.56 -30.40
CA ASN A 130 -2.62 17.11 -29.20
C ASN A 130 -3.58 16.64 -28.10
N ILE A 131 -4.65 17.41 -27.86
CA ILE A 131 -5.69 17.03 -26.88
C ILE A 131 -6.36 15.72 -27.31
N GLN A 132 -6.77 15.61 -28.58
CA GLN A 132 -7.40 14.39 -29.12
C GLN A 132 -6.48 13.18 -29.02
N ARG A 133 -5.20 13.34 -29.37
CA ARG A 133 -4.18 12.28 -29.25
C ARG A 133 -4.03 11.81 -27.81
N ARG A 134 -3.88 12.74 -26.87
CA ARG A 134 -3.73 12.43 -25.45
C ARG A 134 -4.97 11.76 -24.87
N TYR A 135 -6.16 12.21 -25.26
CA TYR A 135 -7.42 11.61 -24.87
C TYR A 135 -7.54 10.16 -25.37
N ARG A 136 -7.31 9.93 -26.66
CA ARG A 136 -7.34 8.57 -27.26
C ARG A 136 -6.31 7.65 -26.59
N SER A 137 -5.09 8.12 -26.37
CA SER A 137 -4.04 7.36 -25.67
C SER A 137 -4.48 7.01 -24.24
N SER A 138 -5.11 7.95 -23.52
CA SER A 138 -5.63 7.72 -22.17
C SER A 138 -6.74 6.68 -22.13
N LEU A 139 -7.61 6.65 -23.15
CA LEU A 139 -8.64 5.60 -23.27
C LEU A 139 -8.04 4.22 -23.45
N VAL A 140 -7.05 4.09 -24.35
CA VAL A 140 -6.33 2.82 -24.58
C VAL A 140 -5.62 2.37 -23.30
N ALA A 141 -4.88 3.26 -22.65
CA ALA A 141 -4.18 2.95 -21.39
C ALA A 141 -5.14 2.48 -20.28
N ARG A 142 -6.34 3.07 -20.18
CA ARG A 142 -7.38 2.62 -19.24
C ARG A 142 -7.90 1.23 -19.57
N ALA A 143 -8.17 0.95 -20.85
CA ALA A 143 -8.64 -0.35 -21.31
C ALA A 143 -7.58 -1.44 -21.03
N ASP A 144 -6.31 -1.17 -21.34
CA ASP A 144 -5.20 -2.09 -21.09
C ASP A 144 -4.99 -2.32 -19.59
N ARG A 145 -5.09 -1.26 -18.78
CA ARG A 145 -5.00 -1.38 -17.32
C ARG A 145 -6.11 -2.28 -16.77
N GLN A 146 -7.34 -2.12 -17.24
CA GLN A 146 -8.46 -2.96 -16.82
C GLN A 146 -8.25 -4.42 -17.22
N ARG A 147 -7.80 -4.65 -18.46
CA ARG A 147 -7.45 -6.00 -18.94
C ARG A 147 -6.35 -6.64 -18.08
N TYR A 148 -5.30 -5.87 -17.76
CA TYR A 148 -4.22 -6.32 -16.89
C TYR A 148 -4.71 -6.70 -15.49
N ILE A 149 -5.57 -5.89 -14.86
CA ILE A 149 -6.11 -6.18 -13.53
C ILE A 149 -6.86 -7.52 -13.53
N VAL A 150 -7.72 -7.75 -14.52
CA VAL A 150 -8.47 -9.01 -14.67
C VAL A 150 -7.53 -10.19 -14.86
N LEU A 151 -6.54 -10.06 -15.76
CA LEU A 151 -5.58 -11.13 -16.04
C LEU A 151 -4.74 -11.46 -14.80
N ARG A 152 -4.27 -10.44 -14.09
CA ARG A 152 -3.50 -10.60 -12.85
C ARG A 152 -4.31 -11.30 -11.77
N ALA A 153 -5.58 -10.93 -11.58
CA ALA A 153 -6.45 -11.58 -10.62
C ALA A 153 -6.62 -13.08 -10.91
N ARG A 154 -6.86 -13.43 -12.19
CA ARG A 154 -6.95 -14.84 -12.63
C ARG A 154 -5.63 -15.59 -12.43
N ALA A 155 -4.50 -14.98 -12.76
CA ALA A 155 -3.18 -15.57 -12.57
C ALA A 155 -2.91 -15.88 -11.08
N ILE A 156 -3.24 -14.96 -10.17
CA ILE A 156 -3.10 -15.16 -8.72
C ILE A 156 -4.01 -16.28 -8.24
N GLN A 157 -5.26 -16.36 -8.72
CA GLN A 157 -6.17 -17.47 -8.38
C GLN A 157 -5.60 -18.82 -8.83
N LEU A 158 -5.07 -18.89 -10.06
CA LEU A 158 -4.42 -20.10 -10.58
C LEU A 158 -3.21 -20.51 -9.74
N GLN A 159 -2.33 -19.55 -9.39
CA GLN A 159 -1.17 -19.80 -8.52
C GLN A 159 -1.59 -20.31 -7.14
N ARG A 160 -2.63 -19.74 -6.54
CA ARG A 160 -3.19 -20.20 -5.25
C ARG A 160 -3.75 -21.62 -5.36
N HIS A 161 -4.49 -21.91 -6.43
CA HIS A 161 -5.03 -23.25 -6.66
C HIS A 161 -3.90 -24.28 -6.83
N TRP A 162 -2.89 -23.96 -7.63
CA TRP A 162 -1.74 -24.83 -7.87
C TRP A 162 -0.96 -25.11 -6.58
N THR A 163 -0.66 -24.07 -5.80
CA THR A 163 0.06 -24.22 -4.52
C THR A 163 -0.72 -25.09 -3.53
N GLU A 164 -2.04 -24.96 -3.48
CA GLU A 164 -2.89 -25.83 -2.67
C GLU A 164 -2.91 -27.28 -3.15
N LEU A 165 -3.01 -27.51 -4.47
CA LEU A 165 -2.91 -28.86 -5.04
C LEU A 165 -1.58 -29.54 -4.68
N VAL A 166 -0.47 -28.81 -4.77
CA VAL A 166 0.85 -29.31 -4.38
C VAL A 166 0.90 -29.65 -2.88
N ARG A 167 0.34 -28.80 -2.01
CA ARG A 167 0.24 -29.09 -0.57
C ARG A 167 -0.56 -30.36 -0.30
N ARG A 168 -1.74 -30.51 -0.90
CA ARG A 168 -2.60 -31.70 -0.75
C ARG A 168 -1.88 -32.96 -1.22
N ARG A 169 -1.21 -32.90 -2.37
CA ARG A 169 -0.41 -34.00 -2.90
C ARG A 169 0.70 -34.40 -1.91
N ASN A 170 1.44 -33.43 -1.37
CA ASN A 170 2.51 -33.69 -0.41
C ASN A 170 1.98 -34.30 0.89
N ALA A 171 0.85 -33.80 1.42
CA ALA A 171 0.21 -34.37 2.60
C ALA A 171 -0.23 -35.83 2.36
N ALA A 172 -0.82 -36.12 1.19
CA ALA A 172 -1.18 -37.48 0.81
C ALA A 172 0.05 -38.40 0.73
N ILE A 173 1.15 -37.93 0.14
CA ILE A 173 2.41 -38.68 0.08
C ILE A 173 2.94 -38.97 1.51
N CYS A 174 2.92 -38.00 2.41
CA CYS A 174 3.34 -38.18 3.80
C CYS A 174 2.48 -39.24 4.53
N LEU A 175 1.15 -39.17 4.38
CA LEU A 175 0.23 -40.14 4.96
C LEU A 175 0.45 -41.55 4.39
N GLN A 176 0.58 -41.68 3.07
CA GLN A 176 0.85 -42.96 2.42
C GLN A 176 2.17 -43.57 2.89
N ARG A 177 3.23 -42.77 3.04
CA ARG A 177 4.52 -43.22 3.58
C ARG A 177 4.40 -43.69 5.03
N ALA A 178 3.74 -42.91 5.87
CA ALA A 178 3.53 -43.25 7.28
C ALA A 178 2.72 -44.55 7.43
N TRP A 179 1.64 -44.70 6.65
CA TRP A 179 0.81 -45.91 6.66
C TRP A 179 1.58 -47.14 6.18
N ARG A 180 2.36 -47.04 5.09
CA ARG A 180 3.20 -48.16 4.61
C ARG A 180 4.20 -48.60 5.68
N LYS A 181 4.83 -47.66 6.38
CA LYS A 181 5.73 -47.96 7.52
C LYS A 181 4.96 -48.66 8.66
N PHE A 182 3.81 -48.13 9.05
CA PHE A 182 2.98 -48.73 10.09
C PHE A 182 2.54 -50.16 9.73
N ALA A 183 2.04 -50.38 8.52
CA ALA A 183 1.64 -51.69 8.04
C ALA A 183 2.81 -52.69 8.06
N TRP A 184 4.02 -52.25 7.68
CA TRP A 184 5.22 -53.08 7.80
C TRP A 184 5.56 -53.40 9.26
N LEU A 185 5.52 -52.42 10.16
CA LEU A 185 5.78 -52.63 11.60
C LEU A 185 4.79 -53.62 12.23
N VAL A 186 3.51 -53.55 11.87
CA VAL A 186 2.49 -54.50 12.35
C VAL A 186 2.81 -55.92 11.85
N ARG A 187 3.15 -56.09 10.57
CA ARG A 187 3.55 -57.39 10.01
C ARG A 187 4.81 -57.91 10.70
N LEU A 188 5.82 -57.07 10.87
CA LEU A 188 7.06 -57.43 11.56
C LEU A 188 6.79 -57.87 12.99
N ARG A 189 5.95 -57.14 13.74
CA ARG A 189 5.57 -57.51 15.11
C ARG A 189 4.91 -58.89 15.16
N LYS A 190 4.05 -59.22 14.19
CA LYS A 190 3.45 -60.55 14.08
C LYS A 190 4.52 -61.63 13.83
N MET A 191 5.38 -61.43 12.83
CA MET A 191 6.48 -62.36 12.51
C MET A 191 7.42 -62.56 13.71
N LEU A 192 7.80 -61.48 14.40
CA LEU A 192 8.64 -61.56 15.59
C LEU A 192 7.93 -62.28 16.74
N GLY A 193 6.62 -62.05 16.92
CA GLY A 193 5.80 -62.79 17.88
C GLY A 193 5.83 -64.30 17.60
N GLU A 194 5.63 -64.70 16.35
CA GLU A 194 5.72 -66.10 15.92
C GLU A 194 7.12 -66.68 16.20
N VAL A 195 8.20 -65.97 15.83
CA VAL A 195 9.59 -66.39 16.13
C VAL A 195 9.82 -66.54 17.64
N ILE A 196 9.39 -65.58 18.46
CA ILE A 196 9.52 -65.64 19.92
C ILE A 196 8.75 -66.83 20.48
N THR A 197 7.55 -67.13 19.98
CA THR A 197 6.80 -68.32 20.43
C THR A 197 7.57 -69.59 20.14
N ILE A 198 8.11 -69.76 18.93
CA ILE A 198 8.94 -70.92 18.55
C ILE A 198 10.17 -71.01 19.47
N GLN A 199 10.89 -69.90 19.65
CA GLN A 199 12.07 -69.84 20.53
C GLN A 199 11.72 -70.22 21.97
N SER A 200 10.59 -69.73 22.50
CA SER A 200 10.13 -70.04 23.86
C SER A 200 9.74 -71.52 24.02
N LEU A 201 9.07 -72.10 23.03
CA LEU A 201 8.72 -73.51 22.98
C LEU A 201 9.98 -74.38 22.95
N TRP A 202 10.95 -74.04 22.11
CA TRP A 202 12.23 -74.73 22.02
C TRP A 202 13.01 -74.66 23.33
N ARG A 203 13.15 -73.46 23.93
CA ARG A 203 13.80 -73.29 25.24
C ARG A 203 13.12 -74.16 26.30
N GLY A 204 11.79 -74.13 26.37
CA GLY A 204 11.03 -74.98 27.28
C GLY A 204 11.20 -76.48 27.01
N HIS A 205 11.31 -76.91 25.75
CA HIS A 205 11.61 -78.28 25.36
C HIS A 205 13.01 -78.70 25.84
N LYS A 206 14.04 -77.89 25.56
CA LYS A 206 15.42 -78.12 25.98
C LYS A 206 15.55 -78.26 27.49
N THR A 207 14.94 -77.36 28.27
CA THR A 207 14.92 -77.47 29.75
C THR A 207 14.25 -78.76 30.24
N ARG A 208 13.24 -79.26 29.54
CA ARG A 208 12.59 -80.55 29.89
C ARG A 208 13.49 -81.74 29.53
N GLN A 209 14.21 -81.68 28.42
CA GLN A 209 15.18 -82.69 28.01
C GLN A 209 16.35 -82.78 29.01
N GLU A 210 16.86 -81.63 29.45
CA GLU A 210 17.98 -81.50 30.40
C GLU A 210 17.56 -81.65 31.88
N SER A 211 16.29 -81.98 32.16
CA SER A 211 15.78 -82.02 33.53
C SER A 211 16.40 -83.15 34.37
N SER A 212 16.87 -82.78 35.56
CA SER A 212 17.49 -83.72 36.49
C SER A 212 16.50 -84.82 36.93
N ALA A 213 17.04 -86.00 37.27
CA ALA A 213 16.24 -87.13 37.73
C ALA A 213 15.29 -86.76 38.89
N ARG A 214 15.70 -85.82 39.77
CA ARG A 214 14.88 -85.32 40.89
C ARG A 214 13.58 -84.65 40.42
N VAL A 215 13.65 -83.79 39.39
CA VAL A 215 12.48 -83.06 38.86
C VAL A 215 11.53 -84.03 38.16
N ARG A 216 12.07 -85.02 37.45
CA ARG A 216 11.26 -86.06 36.78
C ARG A 216 10.49 -86.93 37.78
N ILE A 217 11.16 -87.32 38.87
CA ILE A 217 10.53 -88.08 39.96
C ILE A 217 9.44 -87.23 40.64
N ALA A 218 9.70 -85.94 40.91
CA ALA A 218 8.71 -85.05 41.51
C ALA A 218 7.44 -84.91 40.64
N ARG A 219 7.58 -84.76 39.32
CA ARG A 219 6.43 -84.72 38.40
C ARG A 219 5.65 -86.04 38.38
N LYS A 220 6.34 -87.19 38.36
CA LYS A 220 5.67 -88.50 38.45
C LYS A 220 4.91 -88.65 39.77
N ARG A 221 5.45 -88.17 40.89
CA ARG A 221 4.76 -88.19 42.19
C ARG A 221 3.50 -87.32 42.16
N ILE A 222 3.58 -86.10 41.66
CA ILE A 222 2.41 -85.21 41.54
C ILE A 222 1.36 -85.82 40.62
N SER A 223 1.76 -86.32 39.44
CA SER A 223 0.84 -86.96 38.49
C SER A 223 0.15 -88.19 39.10
N LYS A 224 0.89 -89.01 39.86
CA LYS A 224 0.33 -90.16 40.59
C LYS A 224 -0.67 -89.73 41.68
N VAL A 225 -0.36 -88.67 42.42
CA VAL A 225 -1.28 -88.13 43.44
C VAL A 225 -2.54 -87.55 42.80
N MET A 226 -2.42 -86.92 41.63
CA MET A 226 -3.56 -86.36 40.89
C MET A 226 -4.46 -87.42 40.27
N SER A 227 -3.94 -88.62 39.98
CA SER A 227 -4.73 -89.72 39.41
C SER A 227 -5.34 -90.68 40.45
N THR A 228 -4.91 -90.62 41.71
CA THR A 228 -5.53 -91.37 42.81
C THR A 228 -6.73 -90.63 43.38
N SER A 229 -7.90 -91.30 43.49
CA SER A 229 -9.08 -90.74 44.15
C SER A 229 -8.78 -90.45 45.63
N VAL A 230 -8.87 -89.19 46.02
CA VAL A 230 -8.65 -88.77 47.41
C VAL A 230 -9.83 -89.22 48.26
N SER A 231 -9.57 -90.06 49.28
CA SER A 231 -10.57 -90.43 50.28
C SER A 231 -11.04 -89.17 51.03
N GLU A 232 -12.35 -89.04 51.30
CA GLU A 232 -12.93 -87.84 51.94
C GLU A 232 -12.19 -87.43 53.23
N GLY A 233 -11.68 -88.40 54.00
CA GLY A 233 -10.92 -88.15 55.23
C GLY A 233 -9.51 -87.59 55.04
N ASP A 234 -8.95 -87.66 53.82
CA ASP A 234 -7.63 -87.14 53.48
C ASP A 234 -7.65 -85.78 52.80
N ALA A 235 -8.82 -85.35 52.31
CA ALA A 235 -9.04 -83.98 51.90
C ALA A 235 -8.87 -83.01 53.08
N LEU A 236 -8.48 -81.77 52.80
CA LEU A 236 -8.14 -80.79 53.84
C LEU A 236 -9.28 -80.58 54.86
N VAL A 237 -10.53 -80.51 54.37
CA VAL A 237 -11.74 -80.38 55.20
C VAL A 237 -12.08 -81.68 55.94
N GLY A 238 -11.86 -82.84 55.33
CA GLY A 238 -12.04 -84.13 56.00
C GLY A 238 -11.05 -84.32 57.15
N ARG A 239 -9.79 -83.91 56.97
CA ARG A 239 -8.78 -83.90 58.02
C ARG A 239 -9.15 -82.95 59.15
N LEU A 240 -9.67 -81.76 58.83
CA LEU A 240 -10.20 -80.83 59.82
C LEU A 240 -11.31 -81.50 60.65
N ASN A 241 -12.34 -82.04 60.01
CA ASN A 241 -13.49 -82.65 60.69
C ASN A 241 -13.07 -83.85 61.57
N LYS A 242 -12.20 -84.71 61.04
CA LYS A 242 -11.62 -85.84 61.79
C LYS A 242 -10.79 -85.36 62.97
N GLY A 243 -10.00 -84.30 62.78
CA GLY A 243 -9.25 -83.64 63.84
C GLY A 243 -10.17 -83.13 64.96
N LEU A 244 -11.19 -82.35 64.61
CA LEU A 244 -12.17 -81.79 65.55
C LEU A 244 -12.94 -82.87 66.33
N GLN A 245 -13.30 -84.00 65.69
CA GLN A 245 -13.94 -85.12 66.38
C GLN A 245 -12.99 -85.78 67.40
N LEU A 246 -11.74 -86.03 67.02
CA LEU A 246 -10.74 -86.66 67.90
C LEU A 246 -10.36 -85.79 69.10
N MET A 247 -10.46 -84.45 68.97
CA MET A 247 -10.23 -83.53 70.09
C MET A 247 -11.27 -83.67 71.22
N LYS A 248 -12.42 -84.32 70.98
CA LYS A 248 -13.44 -84.53 72.01
C LYS A 248 -13.07 -85.59 73.05
N THR A 249 -12.09 -86.45 72.76
CA THR A 249 -11.69 -87.56 73.65
C THR A 249 -10.24 -87.38 74.11
N ALA A 250 -9.98 -87.57 75.41
CA ALA A 250 -8.63 -87.48 75.99
C ALA A 250 -7.57 -88.36 75.27
N PRO A 251 -7.83 -89.64 74.91
CA PRO A 251 -6.86 -90.43 74.15
C PRO A 251 -6.71 -89.99 72.68
N GLY A 252 -7.67 -89.21 72.15
CA GLY A 252 -7.68 -88.73 70.77
C GLY A 252 -6.84 -87.48 70.53
N TYR A 253 -6.43 -86.77 71.60
CA TYR A 253 -5.76 -85.47 71.52
C TYR A 253 -4.58 -85.44 70.55
N GLY A 254 -3.59 -86.33 70.69
CA GLY A 254 -2.38 -86.28 69.86
C GLY A 254 -2.65 -86.47 68.37
N ARG A 255 -3.58 -87.37 68.01
CA ARG A 255 -3.98 -87.59 66.61
C ARG A 255 -4.89 -86.47 66.10
N GLY A 256 -5.72 -85.89 66.97
CA GLY A 256 -6.56 -84.73 66.67
C GLY A 256 -5.73 -83.51 66.33
N VAL A 257 -4.80 -83.12 67.19
CA VAL A 257 -3.92 -81.95 66.99
C VAL A 257 -3.05 -82.10 65.74
N MET A 258 -2.56 -83.30 65.43
CA MET A 258 -1.81 -83.54 64.19
C MET A 258 -2.63 -83.27 62.92
N GLN A 259 -3.91 -83.65 62.90
CA GLN A 259 -4.78 -83.39 61.75
C GLN A 259 -5.16 -81.92 61.65
N LEU A 260 -5.41 -81.26 62.79
CA LEU A 260 -5.67 -79.83 62.85
C LEU A 260 -4.46 -78.99 62.43
N GLU A 261 -3.25 -79.38 62.83
CA GLU A 261 -2.02 -78.68 62.45
C GLU A 261 -1.85 -78.65 60.93
N LEU A 262 -2.01 -79.81 60.28
CA LEU A 262 -1.96 -79.89 58.82
C LEU A 262 -3.08 -79.08 58.17
N ALA A 263 -4.32 -79.19 58.66
CA ALA A 263 -5.45 -78.45 58.09
C ALA A 263 -5.26 -76.93 58.19
N THR A 264 -4.84 -76.44 59.36
CA THR A 264 -4.64 -75.01 59.64
C THR A 264 -3.39 -74.44 58.96
N ARG A 265 -2.38 -75.25 58.68
CA ARG A 265 -1.17 -74.83 57.94
C ARG A 265 -1.48 -74.48 56.49
N TYR A 266 -2.38 -75.23 55.85
CA TYR A 266 -2.65 -75.10 54.42
C TYR A 266 -3.91 -74.28 54.08
N SER A 267 -4.81 -74.01 55.03
CA SER A 267 -5.98 -73.16 54.81
C SER A 267 -6.30 -72.24 55.99
N ARG A 268 -6.44 -70.95 55.68
CA ARG A 268 -6.89 -69.91 56.63
C ARG A 268 -8.33 -70.12 57.09
N GLU A 269 -9.17 -70.72 56.24
CA GLU A 269 -10.56 -71.04 56.55
C GLU A 269 -10.66 -72.23 57.54
N CYS A 270 -9.82 -73.25 57.35
CA CYS A 270 -9.71 -74.34 58.33
C CYS A 270 -9.20 -73.84 59.69
N ALA A 271 -8.32 -72.84 59.70
CA ALA A 271 -7.90 -72.14 60.92
C ALA A 271 -9.10 -71.44 61.60
N ALA A 272 -9.90 -70.68 60.85
CA ALA A 272 -11.10 -70.03 61.40
C ALA A 272 -12.11 -71.01 61.98
N LEU A 273 -12.40 -72.12 61.28
CA LEU A 273 -13.32 -73.16 61.75
C LEU A 273 -12.81 -73.88 63.01
N THR A 274 -11.49 -74.10 63.11
CA THR A 274 -10.87 -74.68 64.32
C THR A 274 -11.02 -73.74 65.51
N ALA A 275 -10.74 -72.45 65.32
CA ALA A 275 -10.95 -71.41 66.34
C ALA A 275 -12.41 -71.30 66.79
N ALA A 276 -13.36 -71.42 65.85
CA ALA A 276 -14.78 -71.40 66.13
C ALA A 276 -15.28 -72.62 66.93
N ASN A 277 -14.56 -73.74 66.98
CA ASN A 277 -15.00 -74.93 67.72
C ASN A 277 -14.59 -74.87 69.21
N ALA A 278 -15.57 -74.73 70.12
CA ALA A 278 -15.34 -74.53 71.56
C ALA A 278 -14.60 -75.70 72.19
N THR A 279 -15.03 -76.91 71.83
CA THR A 279 -14.50 -78.14 72.39
C THR A 279 -13.06 -78.35 71.97
N ALA A 280 -12.72 -78.09 70.71
CA ALA A 280 -11.36 -78.22 70.20
C ALA A 280 -10.42 -77.16 70.81
N MET A 281 -10.86 -75.90 70.92
CA MET A 281 -10.04 -74.84 71.53
C MET A 281 -9.83 -75.05 73.03
N SER A 282 -10.87 -75.45 73.76
CA SER A 282 -10.78 -75.74 75.19
C SER A 282 -9.85 -76.92 75.46
N THR A 283 -10.00 -78.03 74.73
CA THR A 283 -9.12 -79.20 74.88
C THR A 283 -7.69 -78.92 74.44
N LEU A 284 -7.49 -78.08 73.43
CA LEU A 284 -6.16 -77.62 73.02
C LEU A 284 -5.47 -76.80 74.12
N LEU A 285 -6.15 -75.82 74.71
CA LEU A 285 -5.59 -75.00 75.78
C LEU A 285 -5.39 -75.78 77.10
N GLN A 286 -6.37 -76.61 77.49
CA GLN A 286 -6.32 -77.44 78.71
C GLN A 286 -5.21 -78.49 78.67
N ASN A 287 -4.82 -78.98 77.48
CA ASN A 287 -3.71 -79.93 77.35
C ASN A 287 -2.35 -79.26 77.16
N ILE A 288 -2.28 -78.00 76.69
CA ILE A 288 -1.01 -77.28 76.51
C ILE A 288 -0.35 -76.96 77.85
N GLU A 289 -1.09 -76.41 78.81
CA GLU A 289 -0.51 -76.02 80.12
C GLU A 289 0.11 -77.19 80.90
N PRO A 290 -0.57 -78.34 81.08
CA PRO A 290 0.05 -79.51 81.71
C PRO A 290 1.14 -80.11 80.82
N SER A 291 1.01 -80.08 79.48
CA SER A 291 2.07 -80.57 78.58
C SER A 291 3.36 -79.74 78.69
N ILE A 292 3.28 -78.43 78.93
CA ILE A 292 4.44 -77.56 79.20
C ILE A 292 5.09 -77.95 80.53
N LYS A 293 4.30 -78.08 81.61
CA LYS A 293 4.81 -78.44 82.94
C LYS A 293 5.43 -79.84 82.97
N GLN A 294 4.90 -80.77 82.18
CA GLN A 294 5.35 -82.17 82.16
C GLN A 294 6.57 -82.37 81.25
N THR A 295 6.66 -81.68 80.11
CA THR A 295 7.86 -81.70 79.25
C THR A 295 9.07 -81.03 79.92
N GLN A 296 8.85 -80.11 80.87
CA GLN A 296 9.91 -79.57 81.75
C GLN A 296 10.42 -80.57 82.80
N LYS A 297 9.63 -81.60 83.14
CA LYS A 297 10.00 -82.63 84.14
C LYS A 297 10.58 -83.89 83.50
N SER A 298 10.06 -84.33 82.34
CA SER A 298 10.65 -85.40 81.53
C SER A 298 10.24 -85.27 80.06
N VAL A 299 11.20 -85.45 79.15
CA VAL A 299 10.97 -85.34 77.71
C VAL A 299 10.48 -86.68 77.16
N SER A 300 9.19 -86.95 77.28
CA SER A 300 8.56 -88.00 76.45
C SER A 300 8.38 -87.48 75.02
N SER A 301 8.90 -88.24 74.04
CA SER A 301 8.81 -87.92 72.60
C SER A 301 7.39 -87.57 72.14
N ILE A 302 6.38 -88.28 72.66
CA ILE A 302 4.98 -88.11 72.24
C ILE A 302 4.38 -86.83 72.82
N LEU A 303 4.67 -86.53 74.10
CA LEU A 303 4.18 -85.31 74.77
C LEU A 303 4.81 -84.06 74.16
N ALA A 304 6.13 -84.10 73.87
CA ALA A 304 6.82 -83.01 73.19
C ALA A 304 6.27 -82.77 71.77
N ARG A 305 6.00 -83.84 71.00
CA ARG A 305 5.39 -83.73 69.67
C ARG A 305 3.99 -83.11 69.71
N ASN A 306 3.14 -83.54 70.63
CA ASN A 306 1.78 -83.00 70.76
C ASN A 306 1.79 -81.52 71.17
N LEU A 307 2.73 -81.12 72.04
CA LEU A 307 2.93 -79.73 72.40
C LEU A 307 3.36 -78.88 71.20
N VAL A 308 4.35 -79.32 70.42
CA VAL A 308 4.80 -78.61 69.22
C VAL A 308 3.68 -78.48 68.19
N LEU A 309 2.93 -79.55 67.93
CA LEU A 309 1.79 -79.51 67.02
C LEU A 309 0.69 -78.56 67.54
N GLY A 310 0.42 -78.56 68.85
CA GLY A 310 -0.56 -77.67 69.48
C GLY A 310 -0.16 -76.19 69.38
N MET A 311 1.11 -75.88 69.64
CA MET A 311 1.66 -74.53 69.47
C MET A 311 1.64 -74.08 68.00
N ASN A 312 1.93 -74.99 67.06
CA ASN A 312 1.83 -74.69 65.63
C ASN A 312 0.39 -74.41 65.20
N VAL A 313 -0.60 -75.14 65.73
CA VAL A 313 -2.01 -74.83 65.52
C VAL A 313 -2.30 -73.40 66.01
N LEU A 314 -1.93 -73.05 67.25
CA LEU A 314 -2.13 -71.69 67.78
C LEU A 314 -1.43 -70.62 66.94
N SER A 315 -0.21 -70.89 66.47
CA SER A 315 0.53 -69.99 65.58
C SER A 315 -0.15 -69.82 64.22
N ASN A 316 -0.76 -70.89 63.69
CA ASN A 316 -1.54 -70.82 62.46
C ASN A 316 -2.85 -70.04 62.66
N LEU A 317 -3.51 -70.21 63.81
CA LEU A 317 -4.69 -69.44 64.19
C LEU A 317 -4.37 -67.94 64.32
N SER A 318 -3.27 -67.58 64.99
CA SER A 318 -2.90 -66.17 65.21
C SER A 318 -2.59 -65.42 63.91
N LYS A 319 -2.16 -66.12 62.86
CA LYS A 319 -1.90 -65.56 61.53
C LYS A 319 -3.19 -65.35 60.71
N SER A 320 -4.32 -65.92 61.13
CA SER A 320 -5.61 -65.78 60.44
C SER A 320 -6.49 -64.75 61.14
N LYS A 321 -6.73 -63.61 60.47
CA LYS A 321 -7.61 -62.54 60.98
C LYS A 321 -9.01 -63.06 61.35
N ASP A 322 -9.55 -63.96 60.53
CA ASP A 322 -10.89 -64.53 60.73
C ASP A 322 -10.94 -65.49 61.93
N ALA A 323 -9.84 -66.21 62.20
CA ALA A 323 -9.72 -67.06 63.37
C ALA A 323 -9.60 -66.24 64.65
N VAL A 324 -8.80 -65.16 64.64
CA VAL A 324 -8.68 -64.22 65.76
C VAL A 324 -10.02 -63.55 66.07
N HIS A 325 -10.73 -63.06 65.04
CA HIS A 325 -12.06 -62.47 65.22
C HIS A 325 -13.09 -63.48 65.77
N SER A 326 -13.01 -64.75 65.38
CA SER A 326 -13.85 -65.83 65.91
C SER A 326 -13.56 -66.13 67.39
N LEU A 327 -12.32 -65.90 67.85
CA LEU A 327 -11.94 -66.03 69.26
C LEU A 327 -12.34 -64.80 70.08
N GLU A 328 -12.27 -63.57 69.52
CA GLU A 328 -12.68 -62.32 70.18
C GLU A 328 -14.20 -62.28 70.47
N LYS A 329 -15.04 -62.84 69.59
CA LYS A 329 -16.49 -62.97 69.84
C LYS A 329 -16.82 -63.90 71.01
N ARG A 330 -15.87 -64.72 71.49
CA ARG A 330 -16.03 -65.61 72.64
C ARG A 330 -15.64 -64.99 73.97
N THR A 331 -14.81 -63.94 73.97
CA THR A 331 -14.23 -63.36 75.19
C THR A 331 -14.95 -62.10 75.70
N LEU A 332 -16.02 -61.64 75.05
CA LEU A 332 -16.77 -60.44 75.49
C LEU A 332 -18.09 -60.80 76.18
N PRO A 333 -18.31 -60.39 77.45
CA PRO A 333 -19.64 -60.36 78.05
C PRO A 333 -20.45 -59.16 77.52
N VAL A 334 -21.75 -59.38 77.31
CA VAL A 334 -22.73 -58.35 76.96
C VAL A 334 -22.92 -57.39 78.14
N SER A 335 -22.79 -56.08 77.92
CA SER A 335 -23.27 -55.05 78.85
C SER A 335 -24.11 -54.00 78.13
N THR A 336 -25.22 -53.67 78.80
CA THR A 336 -26.33 -52.83 78.40
C THR A 336 -26.18 -51.37 78.84
N LYS A 337 -26.66 -50.45 77.98
CA LYS A 337 -27.31 -49.14 78.27
C LYS A 337 -26.51 -47.95 78.84
N GLY A 338 -26.79 -46.79 78.22
CA GLY A 338 -26.77 -45.42 78.77
C GLY A 338 -25.59 -44.57 78.27
N GLY A 339 -25.71 -43.39 77.66
CA GLY A 339 -26.83 -42.48 77.41
C GLY A 339 -26.31 -41.02 77.46
N LYS A 340 -26.41 -40.27 76.34
CA LYS A 340 -26.54 -38.79 76.17
C LYS A 340 -25.54 -37.85 76.94
N LYS A 341 -24.90 -36.81 76.37
CA LYS A 341 -25.45 -35.72 75.52
C LYS A 341 -24.32 -34.79 74.98
N ASN A 342 -24.45 -34.42 73.71
CA ASN A 342 -24.17 -33.15 72.97
C ASN A 342 -22.94 -32.24 73.25
N ARG A 343 -22.23 -31.90 72.16
CA ARG A 343 -22.07 -30.52 71.61
C ARG A 343 -21.41 -30.56 70.21
N THR A 344 -22.16 -30.19 69.17
CA THR A 344 -21.95 -29.02 68.27
C THR A 344 -20.65 -29.00 67.46
N GLY A 345 -20.78 -29.04 66.13
CA GLY A 345 -19.68 -28.82 65.19
C GLY A 345 -20.06 -29.25 63.78
N GLU A 346 -20.88 -28.44 63.12
CA GLU A 346 -21.07 -28.45 61.66
C GLU A 346 -19.72 -28.26 60.96
N TYR A 347 -19.42 -29.04 59.91
CA TYR A 347 -18.64 -28.57 58.77
C TYR A 347 -19.09 -29.28 57.47
N PRO A 348 -18.98 -28.61 56.31
CA PRO A 348 -19.92 -28.75 55.20
C PRO A 348 -19.34 -29.43 53.95
N THR A 349 -20.26 -29.73 53.04
CA THR A 349 -20.09 -29.92 51.59
C THR A 349 -19.71 -28.60 50.88
N ILE A 350 -19.37 -28.70 49.58
CA ILE A 350 -19.01 -27.65 48.57
C ILE A 350 -17.48 -27.53 48.41
N GLY A 351 -16.86 -27.46 47.23
CA GLY A 351 -17.30 -27.26 45.84
C GLY A 351 -16.06 -27.01 44.96
N ALA A 352 -16.30 -26.72 43.68
CA ALA A 352 -15.34 -26.59 42.58
C ALA A 352 -14.21 -25.53 42.73
N VAL A 353 -13.05 -25.84 42.10
CA VAL A 353 -12.14 -25.05 41.19
C VAL A 353 -11.94 -23.54 41.53
N PRO A 354 -10.72 -22.96 41.64
CA PRO A 354 -9.88 -22.66 40.45
C PRO A 354 -8.35 -22.42 40.63
N ASP A 355 -7.70 -22.26 39.47
CA ASP A 355 -6.51 -21.46 39.11
C ASP A 355 -5.36 -21.22 40.11
N CYS A 356 -4.14 -21.52 39.65
CA CYS A 356 -2.94 -20.78 40.02
C CYS A 356 -2.29 -20.20 38.76
N ARG A 357 -2.50 -18.90 38.53
CA ARG A 357 -1.56 -18.00 37.85
C ARG A 357 -0.45 -17.61 38.83
N GLY A 358 0.77 -17.40 38.31
CA GLY A 358 1.72 -16.46 38.90
C GLY A 358 3.19 -16.78 38.64
N CYS A 359 3.90 -15.80 38.06
CA CYS A 359 5.33 -15.73 37.68
C CYS A 359 5.62 -16.25 36.25
N PHE A 360 5.88 -15.43 35.23
CA PHE A 360 6.50 -14.09 35.17
C PHE A 360 6.05 -13.35 33.88
N GLU A 361 5.69 -12.07 34.00
CA GLU A 361 5.54 -11.10 32.90
C GLU A 361 6.72 -10.12 32.89
N GLY A 362 7.06 -9.59 31.71
CA GLY A 362 7.99 -8.48 31.45
C GLY A 362 8.86 -8.80 30.21
N ALA A 363 8.81 -8.12 29.07
CA ALA A 363 8.29 -6.79 28.77
C ALA A 363 7.83 -6.66 27.29
N THR A 364 6.80 -5.82 27.13
CA THR A 364 6.43 -4.97 25.98
C THR A 364 7.62 -4.49 25.15
N GLY A 365 7.61 -4.38 23.82
CA GLY A 365 6.57 -3.97 22.90
C GLY A 365 6.85 -2.54 22.41
N GLN A 366 7.14 -2.34 21.11
CA GLN A 366 6.80 -1.11 20.39
C GLN A 366 6.95 -1.28 18.86
N ARG A 367 5.91 -0.80 18.16
CA ARG A 367 5.81 -0.65 16.71
C ARG A 367 6.54 0.61 16.25
N SER A 368 7.14 0.57 15.06
CA SER A 368 7.11 1.69 14.10
C SER A 368 7.65 1.26 12.72
N HIS A 369 6.77 1.32 11.71
CA HIS A 369 7.11 1.78 10.35
C HIS A 369 6.88 3.31 10.34
N PRO A 370 7.34 4.15 9.37
CA PRO A 370 7.74 3.85 7.99
C PRO A 370 8.95 4.69 7.43
N ASP A 371 9.18 4.55 6.12
CA ASP A 371 9.85 5.49 5.18
C ASP A 371 11.36 5.74 5.23
N ALA A 372 12.05 5.39 4.13
CA ALA A 372 12.71 6.35 3.20
C ALA A 372 13.80 5.65 2.35
N LEU A 373 13.66 5.78 1.02
CA LEU A 373 14.78 5.72 0.05
C LEU A 373 15.75 6.90 0.29
N PRO A 374 17.04 6.75 -0.03
CA PRO A 374 17.57 7.24 -1.32
C PRO A 374 18.46 6.16 -2.00
N LEU A 375 18.34 5.93 -3.32
CA LEU A 375 18.99 6.65 -4.43
C LEU A 375 20.53 6.54 -4.45
N GLU A 376 20.98 6.00 -5.59
CA GLU A 376 22.26 6.23 -6.29
C GLU A 376 23.53 5.58 -5.75
N GLU A 377 24.13 4.67 -6.54
CA GLU A 377 25.43 4.94 -7.17
C GLU A 377 25.73 3.93 -8.31
N GLU A 378 25.78 4.49 -9.51
CA GLU A 378 26.72 4.27 -10.62
C GLU A 378 27.04 2.85 -11.11
N VAL A 379 26.38 2.49 -12.20
CA VAL A 379 26.90 1.53 -13.20
C VAL A 379 27.95 2.27 -14.02
N HIS A 380 29.23 1.96 -13.81
CA HIS A 380 30.29 2.34 -14.73
C HIS A 380 30.06 1.69 -16.10
N GLY A 381 29.77 2.53 -17.09
CA GLY A 381 29.94 2.22 -18.50
C GLY A 381 31.23 2.84 -18.99
N GLU A 382 32.21 1.99 -19.33
CA GLU A 382 33.27 2.33 -20.26
C GLU A 382 33.43 1.13 -21.20
N ASP A 383 32.98 1.29 -22.44
CA ASP A 383 33.48 0.56 -23.60
C ASP A 383 33.14 1.40 -24.84
N LEU A 384 33.98 2.42 -25.07
CA LEU A 384 34.17 3.02 -26.38
C LEU A 384 35.00 2.04 -27.22
N TRP A 385 34.40 1.44 -28.24
CA TRP A 385 35.14 0.88 -29.37
C TRP A 385 34.85 1.65 -30.65
N VAL A 386 35.96 2.09 -31.24
CA VAL A 386 36.14 2.86 -32.46
C VAL A 386 36.17 1.90 -33.66
N GLY A 387 35.61 2.35 -34.79
CA GLY A 387 36.14 2.05 -36.13
C GLY A 387 35.45 0.93 -36.93
N GLY A 388 34.99 1.29 -38.13
CA GLY A 388 34.47 0.38 -39.16
C GLY A 388 33.58 1.12 -40.15
#